data_AF-A0A504KRM3-F1
#
_entry.id   AF-A0A504KRM3-F1
#
_cell.length_a   1.000
_cell.length_b   1.000
_cell.length_c   1.000
_cell.angle_alpha   90.00
_cell.angle_beta   90.00
_cell.angle_gamma   90.00
#
_symmetry.space_group_name_H-M   'P 1'
#
loop_
_entity.id
_entity.type
_entity.pdbx_description
1 polymer ?
#
loop_
_entity_poly.entity_id
_entity_poly.type
_entity_poly.pdbx_seq_one_letter_code
_entity_poly.pdbx_strand_id
1 'polypeptide(L)'
;MQIHFELTDVARAALAERYHIDRAARRIEGKLDELDVDAAIALDFAGLAKTQQGFEVAIGVTYRMAHADAAAPVEGRVVLRDAAASIEVALATVVSGAVDALLAHAAFGRAAA
;
A
#
# COMPACT_ATOMS: atom_id res chain seq x y z
N MET A 1 31.43 15.09 20.37
CA MET A 1 30.44 15.93 19.67
C MET A 1 29.21 15.06 19.40
N GLN A 2 28.19 15.14 20.24
CA GLN A 2 26.91 14.43 20.02
C GLN A 2 26.03 15.34 19.16
N ILE A 3 25.73 14.92 17.94
CA ILE A 3 24.78 15.61 17.07
C ILE A 3 23.39 15.10 17.45
N HIS A 4 22.62 15.93 18.13
CA HIS A 4 21.20 15.67 18.38
C HIS A 4 20.40 16.04 17.13
N PHE A 5 19.90 15.04 16.41
CA PHE A 5 18.93 15.25 15.35
C PHE A 5 17.55 15.34 15.98
N GLU A 6 17.05 16.56 16.16
CA GLU A 6 15.63 16.75 16.49
C GLU A 6 14.80 16.70 15.19
N LEU A 7 13.88 15.74 15.14
CA LEU A 7 12.88 15.67 14.08
C LEU A 7 11.89 16.81 14.25
N THR A 8 11.70 17.61 13.20
CA THR A 8 10.65 18.63 13.13
C THR A 8 9.26 17.97 13.21
N ASP A 9 8.24 18.73 13.60
CA ASP A 9 6.86 18.21 13.69
C ASP A 9 6.36 17.64 12.37
N VAL A 10 6.74 18.27 11.24
CA VAL A 10 6.43 17.80 9.89
C VAL A 10 7.12 16.46 9.60
N ALA A 11 8.40 16.31 9.98
CA ALA A 11 9.13 15.06 9.78
C ALA A 11 8.57 13.94 10.67
N ARG A 12 8.12 14.27 11.88
CA ARG A 12 7.46 13.32 12.80
C ARG A 12 6.12 12.84 12.25
N ALA A 13 5.30 13.75 11.71
CA ALA A 13 4.03 13.42 11.09
C ALA A 13 4.24 12.54 9.83
N ALA A 14 5.17 12.91 8.95
CA ALA A 14 5.50 12.11 7.77
C ALA A 14 6.02 10.71 8.14
N LEU A 15 6.82 10.60 9.20
CA LEU A 15 7.29 9.31 9.71
C LEU A 15 6.15 8.47 10.28
N ALA A 16 5.22 9.09 11.02
CA ALA A 16 4.04 8.40 11.54
C ALA A 16 3.16 7.84 10.40
N GLU A 17 2.90 8.63 9.36
CA GLU A 17 2.16 8.18 8.18
C GLU A 17 2.87 7.03 7.46
N ARG A 18 4.19 7.10 7.31
CA ARG A 18 4.99 6.00 6.77
C ARG A 18 4.88 4.73 7.62
N TYR A 19 4.94 4.84 8.95
CA TYR A 19 4.73 3.70 9.84
C TYR A 19 3.33 3.11 9.71
N HIS A 20 2.29 3.95 9.54
CA HIS A 20 0.93 3.47 9.30
C HIS A 20 0.83 2.67 8.01
N ILE A 21 1.46 3.15 6.94
CA ILE A 21 1.52 2.48 5.64
C ILE A 21 2.30 1.16 5.73
N ASP A 22 3.49 1.16 6.34
CA ASP A 22 4.29 -0.06 6.51
C ASP A 22 3.54 -1.11 7.36
N ARG A 23 2.82 -0.66 8.40
CA ARG A 23 1.98 -1.54 9.23
C ARG A 23 0.82 -2.11 8.43
N ALA A 24 0.25 -1.33 7.51
CA ALA A 24 -0.78 -1.83 6.62
C ALA A 24 -0.22 -2.91 5.69
N ALA A 25 0.92 -2.67 5.02
CA ALA A 25 1.59 -3.66 4.18
C ALA A 25 1.79 -5.00 4.92
N ARG A 26 2.38 -4.97 6.12
CA ARG A 26 2.58 -6.17 6.94
C ARG A 26 1.30 -6.88 7.33
N ARG A 27 0.20 -6.14 7.52
CA ARG A 27 -1.11 -6.75 7.78
C ARG A 27 -1.63 -7.49 6.55
N ILE A 28 -1.37 -6.97 5.36
CA ILE A 28 -1.73 -7.65 4.11
C ILE A 28 -0.88 -8.90 3.94
N GLU A 29 0.43 -8.80 4.15
CA GLU A 29 1.34 -9.95 4.13
C GLU A 29 0.89 -11.04 5.10
N GLY A 30 0.56 -10.69 6.35
CA GLY A 30 0.07 -11.67 7.33
C GLY A 30 -1.25 -12.34 6.93
N LYS A 31 -2.17 -11.63 6.26
CA LYS A 31 -3.40 -12.23 5.73
C LYS A 31 -3.14 -13.18 4.56
N LEU A 32 -2.11 -12.93 3.76
CA LEU A 32 -1.72 -13.77 2.64
C LEU A 32 -0.96 -15.02 3.11
N ASP A 33 -0.17 -14.88 4.18
CA ASP A 33 0.50 -16.00 4.85
C ASP A 33 -0.53 -17.02 5.40
N GLU A 34 -1.65 -16.55 5.97
CA GLU A 34 -2.79 -17.40 6.36
C GLU A 34 -3.40 -18.21 5.19
N LEU A 35 -3.10 -17.83 3.95
CA LEU A 35 -3.54 -18.48 2.71
C LEU A 35 -2.41 -19.24 2.00
N ASP A 36 -1.30 -19.55 2.69
CA ASP A 36 -0.09 -20.18 2.13
C ASP A 36 0.55 -19.39 0.97
N VAL A 37 0.34 -18.07 0.94
CA VAL A 37 0.94 -17.15 -0.03
C VAL A 37 2.07 -16.36 0.64
N ASP A 38 3.31 -16.64 0.25
CA ASP A 38 4.47 -15.82 0.60
C ASP A 38 4.41 -14.51 -0.19
N ALA A 39 4.16 -13.41 0.52
CA ALA A 39 3.96 -12.10 -0.08
C ALA A 39 4.94 -11.07 0.49
N ALA A 40 5.56 -10.31 -0.40
CA ALA A 40 6.30 -9.09 -0.08
C ALA A 40 5.57 -7.90 -0.68
N ILE A 41 5.12 -6.97 0.17
CA ILE A 41 4.30 -5.83 -0.22
C ILE A 41 4.96 -4.53 0.24
N ALA A 42 5.14 -3.61 -0.70
CA ALA A 42 5.57 -2.25 -0.44
C ALA A 42 4.48 -1.27 -0.87
N LEU A 43 4.17 -0.32 0.01
CA LEU A 43 3.20 0.74 -0.23
C LEU A 43 3.93 2.09 -0.28
N ASP A 44 3.61 2.92 -1.28
CA ASP A 44 4.21 4.24 -1.46
C ASP A 44 3.18 5.31 -1.81
N PHE A 45 3.38 6.55 -1.35
CA PHE A 45 2.55 7.66 -1.82
C PHE A 45 2.87 7.94 -3.30
N ALA A 46 1.90 7.66 -4.17
CA ALA A 46 2.01 7.88 -5.60
C ALA A 46 1.52 9.28 -6.00
N GLY A 47 0.64 9.90 -5.21
CA GLY A 47 0.15 11.24 -5.49
C GLY A 47 -0.84 11.78 -4.46
N LEU A 48 -0.97 13.10 -4.43
CA LEU A 48 -1.97 13.84 -3.67
C LEU A 48 -2.45 15.01 -4.52
N ALA A 49 -3.75 15.11 -4.74
CA ALA A 49 -4.36 16.20 -5.50
C ALA A 49 -5.54 16.81 -4.74
N LYS A 50 -5.71 18.12 -4.85
CA LYS A 50 -6.90 18.81 -4.34
C LYS A 50 -7.97 18.80 -5.43
N THR A 51 -9.18 18.36 -5.11
CA THR A 51 -10.33 18.32 -6.02
C THR A 51 -11.38 19.33 -5.58
N GLN A 52 -12.42 19.54 -6.39
CA GLN A 52 -13.55 20.38 -5.99
C GLN A 52 -14.33 19.82 -4.78
N GLN A 53 -14.22 18.51 -4.52
CA GLN A 53 -14.94 17.80 -3.46
C GLN A 53 -14.08 17.53 -2.22
N GLY A 54 -12.78 17.85 -2.25
CA GLY A 54 -11.83 17.62 -1.16
C GLY A 54 -10.45 17.28 -1.68
N PHE A 55 -10.00 16.04 -1.42
CA PHE A 55 -8.68 15.55 -1.77
C PHE A 55 -8.77 14.18 -2.43
N GLU A 56 -7.94 13.94 -3.45
CA GLU A 56 -7.67 12.63 -4.03
C GLU A 56 -6.29 12.17 -3.57
N VAL A 57 -6.22 10.97 -2.99
CA VAL A 57 -4.99 10.32 -2.56
C VAL A 57 -4.73 9.12 -3.46
N ALA A 58 -3.49 8.99 -3.94
CA ALA A 58 -3.03 7.85 -4.70
C ALA A 58 -1.92 7.12 -3.95
N ILE A 59 -2.09 5.81 -3.72
CA ILE A 59 -1.09 4.92 -3.13
C ILE A 59 -0.67 3.88 -4.15
N GLY A 60 0.64 3.81 -4.41
CA GLY A 60 1.24 2.73 -5.16
C GLY A 60 1.41 1.51 -4.26
N VAL A 61 1.13 0.34 -4.82
CA VAL A 61 1.32 -0.96 -4.18
C VAL A 61 2.20 -1.78 -5.08
N THR A 62 3.44 -2.00 -4.68
CA THR A 62 4.37 -2.90 -5.36
C THR A 62 4.35 -4.22 -4.62
N TYR A 63 4.21 -5.32 -5.34
CA TYR A 63 4.06 -6.63 -4.72
C TYR A 63 4.82 -7.72 -5.46
N ARG A 64 5.20 -8.73 -4.68
CA ARG A 64 5.62 -10.05 -5.15
C ARG A 64 4.89 -11.09 -4.31
N MET A 65 4.26 -12.06 -4.95
CA MET A 65 3.52 -13.14 -4.29
C MET A 65 3.95 -14.49 -4.87
N ALA A 66 4.21 -15.46 -4.01
CA ALA A 66 4.54 -16.83 -4.36
C ALA A 66 3.62 -17.78 -3.59
N HIS A 67 3.19 -18.86 -4.24
CA HIS A 67 2.42 -19.93 -3.62
C HIS A 67 3.04 -21.26 -4.01
N ALA A 68 3.04 -22.25 -3.12
CA ALA A 68 3.71 -23.54 -3.35
C ALA A 68 3.20 -24.25 -4.62
N ASP A 69 1.90 -24.14 -4.90
CA ASP A 69 1.27 -24.73 -6.08
C ASP A 69 1.36 -23.87 -7.36
N ALA A 70 2.01 -22.71 -7.30
CA ALA A 70 2.20 -21.84 -8.46
C ALA A 70 3.58 -22.09 -9.10
N ALA A 71 3.61 -22.21 -10.43
CA ALA A 71 4.84 -22.47 -11.18
C ALA A 71 5.88 -21.33 -11.10
N ALA A 72 5.43 -20.10 -10.86
CA ALA A 72 6.28 -18.92 -10.76
C ALA A 72 5.63 -17.87 -9.83
N PRO A 73 6.44 -17.03 -9.16
CA PRO A 73 5.92 -15.90 -8.42
C PRO A 73 5.24 -14.89 -9.36
N VAL A 74 4.25 -14.19 -8.83
CA VAL A 74 3.58 -13.08 -9.51
C VAL A 74 4.11 -11.78 -8.92
N GLU A 75 4.56 -10.88 -9.80
CA GLU A 75 5.04 -9.56 -9.43
C GLU A 75 4.23 -8.49 -10.14
N GLY A 76 4.08 -7.33 -9.51
CA GLY A 76 3.35 -6.24 -10.13
C GLY A 76 3.35 -4.95 -9.32
N ARG A 77 2.77 -3.93 -9.95
CA ARG A 77 2.51 -2.65 -9.33
C ARG A 77 1.09 -2.21 -9.67
N VAL A 78 0.33 -1.86 -8.65
CA VAL A 78 -1.01 -1.28 -8.79
C VAL A 78 -0.99 0.12 -8.18
N VAL A 79 -1.76 1.06 -8.75
CA VAL A 79 -1.96 2.37 -8.15
C VAL A 79 -3.43 2.49 -7.76
N LEU A 80 -3.66 2.60 -6.47
CA LEU A 80 -4.98 2.74 -5.88
C LEU A 80 -5.25 4.22 -5.64
N ARG A 81 -6.47 4.66 -5.93
CA ARG A 81 -6.88 6.04 -5.80
C ARG A 81 -8.24 6.12 -5.14
N ASP A 82 -8.39 7.09 -4.26
CA ASP A 82 -9.70 7.44 -3.73
C ASP A 82 -9.77 8.94 -3.42
N ALA A 83 -10.99 9.47 -3.42
CA ALA A 83 -11.28 10.85 -3.14
C ALA A 83 -12.23 10.99 -1.96
N ALA A 84 -11.89 11.88 -1.02
CA ALA A 84 -12.73 12.17 0.13
C ALA A 84 -12.62 13.65 0.53
N ALA A 85 -13.52 14.09 1.41
CA ALA A 85 -13.49 15.45 1.96
C ALA A 85 -12.21 15.76 2.77
N SER A 86 -11.53 14.72 3.28
CA SER A 86 -10.28 14.81 4.05
C SER A 86 -9.27 13.76 3.59
N ILE A 87 -7.97 14.10 3.65
CA ILE A 87 -6.86 13.23 3.23
C ILE A 87 -6.84 11.94 4.02
N GLU A 88 -7.07 12.01 5.33
CA GLU A 88 -7.02 10.88 6.26
C GLU A 88 -8.07 9.82 5.92
N VAL A 89 -9.27 10.26 5.52
CA VAL A 89 -10.36 9.38 5.09
C VAL A 89 -10.04 8.74 3.74
N ALA A 90 -9.57 9.53 2.76
CA ALA A 90 -9.17 9.00 1.46
C ALA A 90 -8.05 7.95 1.61
N LEU A 91 -7.04 8.24 2.44
CA LEU A 91 -5.94 7.32 2.72
C LEU A 91 -6.43 6.02 3.38
N ALA A 92 -7.29 6.12 4.40
CA ALA A 92 -7.82 4.95 5.10
C ALA A 92 -8.61 4.02 4.16
N THR A 93 -9.41 4.59 3.25
CA THR A 93 -10.19 3.80 2.28
C THR A 93 -9.28 3.16 1.23
N VAL A 94 -8.33 3.91 0.67
CA VAL A 94 -7.34 3.38 -0.30
C VAL A 94 -6.58 2.19 0.29
N VAL A 95 -6.07 2.33 1.51
CA VAL A 95 -5.29 1.28 2.18
C VAL A 95 -6.17 0.06 2.52
N SER A 96 -7.43 0.28 2.90
CA SER A 96 -8.36 -0.81 3.21
C SER A 96 -8.70 -1.66 1.98
N GLY A 97 -8.86 -1.02 0.81
CA GLY A 97 -9.13 -1.71 -0.46
C GLY A 97 -7.90 -2.37 -1.11
N ALA A 98 -6.70 -2.20 -0.55
CA ALA A 98 -5.47 -2.66 -1.19
C ALA A 98 -5.37 -4.19 -1.32
N VAL A 99 -5.88 -4.94 -0.34
CA VAL A 99 -5.88 -6.41 -0.38
C VAL A 99 -6.71 -6.93 -1.55
N ASP A 100 -7.94 -6.44 -1.66
CA ASP A 100 -8.87 -6.89 -2.70
C ASP A 100 -8.36 -6.53 -4.09
N ALA A 101 -7.76 -5.35 -4.24
CA ALA A 101 -7.15 -4.92 -5.49
C ALA A 101 -5.92 -5.77 -5.88
N LEU A 102 -5.09 -6.16 -4.92
CA LEU A 102 -3.93 -7.04 -5.16
C LEU A 102 -4.37 -8.44 -5.57
N LEU A 103 -5.34 -9.02 -4.86
CA LEU A 103 -5.89 -10.34 -5.18
C LEU A 103 -6.57 -10.35 -6.55
N ALA A 104 -7.36 -9.32 -6.86
CA ALA A 104 -7.96 -9.17 -8.18
C ALA A 104 -6.88 -9.05 -9.27
N HIS A 105 -5.87 -8.20 -9.08
CA HIS A 105 -4.81 -8.03 -10.06
C HIS A 105 -3.98 -9.31 -10.26
N ALA A 106 -3.72 -10.08 -9.21
CA ALA A 106 -3.03 -11.37 -9.32
C ALA A 106 -3.87 -12.43 -10.04
N ALA A 107 -5.18 -12.48 -9.76
CA ALA A 107 -6.10 -13.40 -10.42
C ALA A 107 -6.24 -13.11 -11.93
N PHE A 108 -6.41 -11.84 -12.31
CA PHE A 108 -6.57 -11.43 -13.71
C PHE A 108 -5.25 -11.32 -14.47
N GLY A 109 -4.13 -11.02 -13.80
CA GLY A 109 -2.80 -10.99 -14.42
C GLY A 109 -2.33 -12.37 -14.89
N ARG A 110 -2.83 -13.45 -14.27
CA ARG A 110 -2.53 -14.83 -14.65
C ARG A 110 -3.21 -15.28 -15.96
N ALA A 111 -4.25 -14.56 -16.41
CA ALA A 111 -4.95 -14.89 -17.66
C ALA A 111 -4.25 -14.35 -18.92
N ALA A 112 -3.22 -13.50 -18.76
CA ALA A 112 -2.53 -12.84 -19.87
C ALA A 112 -1.16 -13.46 -20.22
N ALA A 113 -0.79 -14.59 -19.62
CA ALA A 113 0.49 -15.28 -19.84
C ALA A 113 0.30 -16.63 -20.56
#